data_AF-A0A9W7H6E6-F1
#
_entry.id   AF-A0A9W7H6E6-F1
#
_cell.length_a   1.000
_cell.length_b   1.000
_cell.length_c   1.000
_cell.angle_alpha   90.00
_cell.angle_beta   90.00
_cell.angle_gamma   90.00
#
_symmetry.space_group_name_H-M   'P 1'
#
loop_
_entity.id
_entity.type
_entity.pdbx_description
1 polymer ?
#
loop_
_entity_poly.entity_id
_entity_poly.type
_entity_poly.pdbx_seq_one_letter_code
_entity_poly.pdbx_strand_id
1 'polypeptide(L)'
;MGKPVADEIILSYNDVVLRRSDLEILSGPYYLNDRIIEFYFRLLSSSHPSQDILLVSPSIAFWITNCPDVDDLKGFFEPLKLSDKNHRVLFS
;
A
#
# COMPACT_ATOMS: atom_id res chain seq x y z
N MET A 1 -29.60 22.63 6.02
CA MET A 1 -28.37 22.17 5.35
C MET A 1 -27.37 21.76 6.43
N GLY A 2 -27.17 20.46 6.65
CA GLY A 2 -26.20 19.98 7.62
C GLY A 2 -24.78 20.15 7.09
N LYS A 3 -23.84 20.59 7.95
CA LYS A 3 -22.40 20.56 7.62
C LYS A 3 -22.04 19.15 7.14
N PRO A 4 -21.22 18.99 6.08
CA PRO A 4 -20.67 17.68 5.76
C PRO A 4 -19.95 17.18 7.02
N VAL A 5 -20.40 16.06 7.57
CA VAL A 5 -19.68 15.37 8.65
C VAL A 5 -18.32 15.04 8.05
N ALA A 6 -17.26 15.65 8.60
CA ALA A 6 -15.91 15.37 8.15
C ALA A 6 -15.67 13.87 8.33
N ASP A 7 -15.16 13.22 7.28
CA ASP A 7 -14.88 11.80 7.29
C ASP A 7 -13.89 11.47 8.41
N GLU A 8 -14.37 10.75 9.42
CA GLU A 8 -13.72 10.56 10.70
C GLU A 8 -12.52 9.63 10.53
N ILE A 9 -11.36 10.00 11.10
CA ILE A 9 -10.20 9.10 11.18
C ILE A 9 -10.50 8.02 12.22
N ILE A 10 -10.55 6.77 11.77
CA ILE A 10 -10.85 5.61 12.64
C ILE A 10 -9.56 4.93 13.10
N LEU A 11 -8.50 4.96 12.27
CA LEU A 11 -7.23 4.35 12.59
C LEU A 11 -6.06 5.10 11.96
N SER A 12 -5.00 5.29 12.73
CA SER A 12 -3.68 5.65 12.23
C SER A 12 -2.71 4.53 12.58
N TYR A 13 -2.21 3.82 11.58
CA TYR A 13 -1.31 2.69 11.75
C TYR A 13 -0.07 2.88 10.89
N ASN A 14 1.09 3.06 11.55
CA ASN A 14 2.33 3.48 10.91
C ASN A 14 2.12 4.75 10.06
N ASP A 15 2.28 4.63 8.75
CA ASP A 15 2.12 5.68 7.75
C ASP A 15 0.76 5.66 7.03
N VAL A 16 -0.15 4.76 7.43
CA VAL A 16 -1.48 4.64 6.83
C VAL A 16 -2.55 5.18 7.77
N VAL A 17 -3.41 6.05 7.24
CA VAL A 17 -4.57 6.60 7.94
C VAL A 17 -5.84 6.07 7.27
N LEU A 18 -6.66 5.36 8.03
CA LEU A 18 -7.98 4.89 7.62
C LEU A 18 -9.07 5.79 8.18
N ARG A 19 -10.01 6.14 7.32
CA ARG A 19 -11.22 6.88 7.68
C ARG A 19 -12.44 5.98 7.71
N ARG A 20 -13.57 6.50 8.20
CA ARG A 20 -14.82 5.74 8.26
C ARG A 20 -15.26 5.31 6.86
N SER A 21 -15.16 6.20 5.88
CA SER A 21 -15.49 5.86 4.49
C SER A 21 -14.67 4.68 3.92
N ASP A 22 -13.39 4.57 4.30
CA ASP A 22 -12.51 3.45 3.89
C ASP A 22 -12.98 2.11 4.46
N LEU A 23 -13.65 2.10 5.62
CA LEU A 23 -14.18 0.88 6.23
C LEU A 23 -15.58 0.53 5.73
N GLU A 24 -16.37 1.53 5.34
CA GLU A 24 -17.72 1.31 4.81
C GLU A 24 -17.70 0.41 3.56
N ILE A 25 -16.67 0.54 2.71
CA ILE A 25 -16.51 -0.29 1.50
C ILE A 25 -16.23 -1.77 1.82
N LEU A 26 -15.80 -2.12 3.04
CA LEU A 26 -15.61 -3.51 3.46
C LEU A 26 -16.92 -4.24 3.76
N SER A 27 -18.02 -3.51 3.92
CA SER A 27 -19.32 -4.07 4.31
C SER A 27 -20.19 -4.57 3.14
N GLY A 28 -19.66 -4.58 1.91
CA GLY A 28 -20.38 -4.99 0.71
C GLY A 28 -19.47 -5.46 -0.43
N PRO A 29 -20.04 -5.77 -1.61
CA PRO A 29 -19.28 -6.20 -2.80
C PRO A 29 -18.67 -5.00 -3.53
N TYR A 30 -17.95 -4.14 -2.80
CA TYR A 30 -17.31 -2.96 -3.34
C TYR A 30 -15.84 -3.24 -3.67
N TYR A 31 -15.28 -2.49 -4.60
CA TYR A 31 -13.84 -2.53 -4.85
C TYR A 31 -13.09 -1.98 -3.65
N LEU A 32 -11.99 -2.65 -3.29
CA LEU A 32 -11.07 -2.14 -2.30
C LEU A 32 -10.39 -0.88 -2.84
N ASN A 33 -10.18 0.08 -1.96
CA ASN A 33 -9.39 1.26 -2.29
C ASN A 33 -7.92 1.07 -1.90
N ASP A 34 -7.08 1.99 -2.38
CA ASP A 34 -5.64 1.93 -2.15
C ASP A 34 -5.29 1.96 -0.66
N ARG A 35 -6.07 2.69 0.15
CA ARG A 35 -5.83 2.83 1.60
C ARG A 35 -5.99 1.52 2.35
N ILE A 36 -7.01 0.74 2.02
CA ILE A 36 -7.25 -0.57 2.62
C ILE A 36 -6.17 -1.57 2.21
N ILE A 37 -5.80 -1.60 0.93
CA ILE A 37 -4.74 -2.48 0.43
C ILE A 37 -3.41 -2.14 1.09
N GLU A 38 -3.07 -0.84 1.13
CA GLU A 38 -1.84 -0.34 1.75
C GLU A 38 -1.79 -0.69 3.23
N PHE A 39 -2.89 -0.46 3.97
CA PHE A 39 -3.01 -0.87 5.38
C PHE A 39 -2.76 -2.37 5.55
N TYR A 40 -3.41 -3.20 4.73
CA TYR A 40 -3.28 -4.65 4.84
C TYR A 40 -1.86 -5.13 4.56
N PHE A 41 -1.17 -4.56 3.58
CA PHE A 41 0.23 -4.88 3.30
C PHE A 41 1.15 -4.49 4.46
N ARG A 42 0.91 -3.34 5.11
CA ARG A 42 1.65 -2.94 6.32
C ARG A 42 1.38 -3.89 7.48
N LEU A 43 0.13 -4.29 7.67
CA LEU A 43 -0.24 -5.25 8.71
C LEU A 43 0.44 -6.61 8.48
N LEU A 44 0.46 -7.11 7.25
CA LEU A 44 1.14 -8.35 6.88
C LEU A 44 2.65 -8.26 7.12
N SER A 45 3.31 -7.20 6.64
CA SER A 45 4.75 -6.99 6.86
C SER A 45 5.12 -6.91 8.35
N SER A 46 4.24 -6.34 9.19
CA SER A 46 4.48 -6.26 10.63
C SER A 46 4.18 -7.57 11.36
N SER A 47 3.15 -8.31 10.95
CA SER A 47 2.68 -9.50 11.67
C SER A 47 3.40 -10.77 11.22
N HIS A 48 3.78 -10.83 9.95
CA HIS A 48 4.44 -11.95 9.31
C HIS A 48 5.64 -11.45 8.49
N PRO A 49 6.70 -10.96 9.15
CA PRO A 49 7.87 -10.46 8.44
C PRO A 49 8.51 -11.61 7.66
N SER A 50 8.42 -11.54 6.33
CA SER A 50 9.12 -12.43 5.43
C SER A 50 10.26 -11.67 4.75
N GLN A 51 11.44 -12.26 4.71
CA GLN A 51 12.56 -11.69 3.95
C GLN A 51 12.46 -12.00 2.45
N ASP A 52 11.56 -12.90 2.05
CA ASP A 52 11.47 -13.37 0.66
C ASP A 52 10.33 -12.70 -0.11
N ILE A 53 9.50 -11.89 0.56
CA ILE A 53 8.34 -11.23 -0.04
C ILE A 53 8.43 -9.73 0.17
N LEU A 54 8.44 -8.98 -0.92
CA LEU A 54 8.30 -7.52 -0.89
C LEU A 54 6.86 -7.16 -1.26
N LEU A 55 6.14 -6.56 -0.31
CA LEU A 55 4.80 -6.03 -0.53
C LEU A 55 4.89 -4.58 -0.99
N VAL A 56 4.42 -4.30 -2.20
CA VAL A 56 4.48 -2.96 -2.82
C VAL A 56 3.10 -2.32 -2.80
N SER A 57 2.98 -1.12 -2.23
CA SER A 57 1.68 -0.43 -2.17
C SER A 57 1.17 -0.04 -3.56
N PRO A 58 -0.15 0.11 -3.76
CA PRO A 58 -0.74 0.50 -5.04
C PRO A 58 -0.10 1.77 -5.63
N SER A 59 0.20 2.77 -4.79
CA SER A 59 0.82 4.02 -5.23
C SER A 59 2.24 3.81 -5.77
N ILE A 60 3.03 2.94 -5.14
CA ILE A 60 4.38 2.62 -5.62
C ILE A 60 4.28 1.76 -6.89
N ALA A 61 3.35 0.79 -6.94
CA ALA A 61 3.10 -0.01 -8.13
C ALA A 61 2.69 0.85 -9.34
N PHE A 62 1.79 1.81 -9.12
CA PHE A 62 1.38 2.78 -10.13
C PHE A 62 2.55 3.66 -10.59
N TRP A 63 3.36 4.15 -9.65
CA TRP A 63 4.55 4.93 -9.98
C TRP A 63 5.53 4.13 -10.83
N ILE A 64 5.87 2.89 -10.44
CA ILE A 64 6.76 2.01 -11.20
C ILE A 64 6.24 1.79 -12.62
N THR A 65 4.93 1.55 -12.76
CA THR A 65 4.29 1.26 -14.05
C THR A 65 4.29 2.46 -14.99
N ASN A 66 4.22 3.69 -14.44
CA ASN A 66 4.10 4.92 -15.21
C ASN A 66 5.40 5.76 -15.22
N CYS A 67 6.48 5.27 -14.63
CA CYS A 67 7.74 6.01 -14.57
C CYS A 67 8.41 6.01 -15.95
N PRO A 68 8.66 7.19 -16.56
CA PRO A 68 9.29 7.27 -17.87
C PRO A 68 10.80 7.07 -17.82
N ASP A 69 11.42 7.20 -16.65
CA ASP A 69 12.87 7.11 -16.45
C ASP A 69 13.26 5.85 -15.67
N VAL A 70 14.01 4.97 -16.33
CA VAL A 70 14.45 3.70 -15.75
C VAL A 70 15.58 3.89 -14.73
N ASP A 71 16.33 5.00 -14.81
CA ASP A 71 17.42 5.26 -13.85
C ASP A 71 16.87 5.71 -12.49
N ASP A 72 15.76 6.44 -12.46
CA ASP A 72 15.01 6.75 -11.22
C ASP A 72 14.49 5.47 -10.54
N LEU A 73 14.02 4.51 -11.33
CA LEU A 73 13.59 3.20 -10.82
C LEU A 73 14.77 2.41 -10.23
N LYS A 74 15.94 2.40 -10.90
CA LYS A 74 17.14 1.72 -10.37
C LYS A 74 17.53 2.26 -9.01
N GLY A 75 17.58 3.59 -8.84
CA GLY A 75 17.91 4.21 -7.55
C GLY A 75 16.94 3.83 -6.43
N PHE A 76 15.66 3.61 -6.75
CA PHE A 76 14.66 3.13 -5.80
C PHE A 76 14.84 1.65 -5.44
N PHE A 77 15.16 0.80 -6.41
CA PHE A 77 15.28 -0.66 -6.21
C PHE A 77 16.64 -1.11 -5.68
N GLU A 78 17.71 -0.35 -5.91
CA GLU A 78 19.07 -0.65 -5.45
C GLU A 78 19.16 -0.90 -3.91
N PRO A 79 18.59 -0.07 -3.03
CA PRO A 79 18.61 -0.33 -1.58
C PRO A 79 17.81 -1.57 -1.18
N LEU A 80 16.87 -2.04 -2.02
CA LEU A 80 16.04 -3.21 -1.74
C LEU A 80 16.76 -4.54 -2.01
N LYS A 81 17.95 -4.51 -2.65
CA LYS A 81 18.78 -5.70 -2.95
C LYS A 81 17.99 -6.87 -3.57
N LEU A 82 17.02 -6.55 -4.43
CA LEU A 82 16.11 -7.54 -5.00
C LEU A 82 16.86 -8.62 -5.79
N SER A 83 17.98 -8.27 -6.42
CA SER A 83 18.81 -9.17 -7.23
C SER A 83 19.60 -10.21 -6.43
N ASP A 84 19.77 -10.03 -5.11
CA ASP A 84 20.62 -10.90 -4.27
C ASP A 84 19.90 -12.13 -3.69
N LYS A 85 18.56 -12.21 -3.77
CA LYS A 85 17.77 -13.36 -3.30
C LYS A 85 16.56 -13.61 -4.19
N ASN A 86 15.93 -14.78 -4.07
CA ASN A 86 14.65 -15.12 -4.72
C ASN A 86 13.48 -14.34 -4.09
N HIS A 87 13.53 -13.00 -4.13
CA HIS A 87 12.45 -12.15 -3.64
C HIS A 87 11.25 -12.23 -4.60
N ARG A 88 10.09 -12.55 -4.07
CA ARG A 88 8.82 -12.47 -4.79
C ARG A 88 8.22 -11.11 -4.50
N VAL A 89 8.11 -10.27 -5.52
CA VAL A 89 7.46 -8.96 -5.42
C VAL A 89 5.97 -9.16 -5.67
N LEU A 90 5.15 -8.76 -4.71
CA LEU A 90 3.70 -8.75 -4.87
C LEU A 90 3.24 -7.31 -5.08
N PHE A 91 2.68 -7.08 -6.27
CA PHE A 91 1.97 -5.86 -6.65
C PHE A 91 0.47 -6.07 -6.44
N SER A 92 -0.21 -5.05 -5.94
CA SER A 92 -1.67 -4.99 -5.83
C SER A 92 -2.32 -4.36 -7.05
#